data_AF-A0A936ZP17-F1
#
_entry.id   AF-A0A936ZP17-F1
#
_cell.length_a   1.000
_cell.length_b   1.000
_cell.length_c   1.000
_cell.angle_alpha   90.00
_cell.angle_beta   90.00
_cell.angle_gamma   90.00
#
_symmetry.space_group_name_H-M   'P 1'
#
loop_
_entity.id
_entity.type
_entity.pdbx_description
1 polymer ?
#
loop_
_entity_poly.entity_id
_entity_poly.type
_entity_poly.pdbx_seq_one_letter_code
_entity_poly.pdbx_strand_id
1 'polypeptide(L)'
;MLETVLSPRLAQPMLRSAALLLLLPALVTPALGDDCPTAQTAKLGFVLERQGTRAEIRPAANHVVHVVNLYPGGKKQDVLYYRGFFPLSRFDDTARSINIPVSDIRTLFPLEPKARRALTYTAAQPDKVGSLISLELTVTGEEQFQMGSCSYNVLIVRNRFLNAEGKVTSEHTDLYSPDLSFVLAKRYDEGGGRQTTVKYQSIKPLGRNSPL
;
A
#
# COMPACT_ATOMS: atom_id res chain seq x y z
N MET A 1 -34.70 101.40 -2.95
CA MET A 1 -34.84 100.20 -2.08
C MET A 1 -33.63 99.31 -2.31
N LEU A 2 -32.90 99.02 -1.22
CA LEU A 2 -32.02 97.87 -0.90
C LEU A 2 -31.43 97.04 -2.05
N GLU A 3 -30.10 96.92 -2.25
CA GLU A 3 -29.07 96.10 -1.54
C GLU A 3 -28.53 95.02 -2.52
N THR A 4 -27.21 94.98 -2.80
CA THR A 4 -26.18 94.09 -2.20
C THR A 4 -26.11 92.71 -2.92
N VAL A 5 -25.18 92.50 -3.88
CA VAL A 5 -23.86 91.81 -3.76
C VAL A 5 -23.90 90.26 -3.98
N LEU A 6 -22.92 89.79 -4.78
CA LEU A 6 -22.03 88.62 -4.60
C LEU A 6 -21.94 87.65 -5.81
N SER A 7 -20.69 87.42 -6.25
CA SER A 7 -20.23 86.38 -7.19
C SER A 7 -20.16 84.99 -6.50
N PRO A 8 -20.05 83.86 -7.23
CA PRO A 8 -18.71 83.28 -7.39
C PRO A 8 -18.45 82.49 -8.68
N ARG A 9 -17.14 82.31 -8.93
CA ARG A 9 -16.48 81.46 -9.95
C ARG A 9 -16.78 79.97 -9.73
N LEU A 10 -16.88 79.21 -10.82
CA LEU A 10 -16.80 77.74 -10.81
C LEU A 10 -15.60 77.25 -11.62
N ALA A 11 -14.94 76.25 -11.03
CA ALA A 11 -13.58 75.83 -11.28
C ALA A 11 -13.45 74.70 -12.32
N GLN A 12 -12.27 74.63 -12.95
CA GLN A 12 -11.80 73.53 -13.78
C GLN A 12 -11.48 72.29 -12.93
N PRO A 13 -11.75 71.06 -13.40
CA PRO A 13 -11.14 69.86 -12.84
C PRO A 13 -9.88 69.44 -13.61
N MET A 14 -8.81 69.21 -12.85
CA MET A 14 -7.56 68.59 -13.26
C MET A 14 -7.75 67.10 -13.56
N LEU A 15 -7.31 66.62 -14.72
CA LEU A 15 -7.14 65.19 -14.99
C LEU A 15 -5.84 64.72 -14.30
N ARG A 16 -5.96 63.89 -13.26
CA ARG A 16 -4.84 63.18 -12.64
C ARG A 16 -4.78 61.75 -13.17
N SER A 17 -3.62 61.38 -13.72
CA SER A 17 -3.23 60.04 -14.14
C SER A 17 -3.30 59.03 -13.00
N ALA A 18 -3.91 57.87 -13.23
CA ALA A 18 -3.83 56.70 -12.36
C ALA A 18 -3.10 55.57 -13.12
N ALA A 19 -1.87 55.27 -12.72
CA ALA A 19 -1.14 54.08 -13.15
C ALA A 19 -1.67 52.87 -12.36
N LEU A 20 -2.27 51.91 -13.07
CA LEU A 20 -2.84 50.70 -12.47
C LEU A 20 -1.73 49.63 -12.38
N LEU A 21 -1.26 49.34 -11.16
CA LEU A 21 -0.39 48.19 -10.88
C LEU A 21 -1.22 46.89 -11.00
N LEU A 22 -0.92 46.06 -12.01
CA LEU A 22 -1.46 44.71 -12.14
C LEU A 22 -0.67 43.75 -11.24
N LEU A 23 -1.23 43.41 -10.08
CA LEU A 23 -0.77 42.30 -9.25
C LEU A 23 -1.24 40.99 -9.88
N LEU A 24 -0.34 40.27 -10.54
CA LEU A 24 -0.57 38.90 -11.01
C LEU A 24 -0.56 37.95 -9.79
N PRO A 25 -1.65 37.24 -9.48
CA PRO A 25 -1.61 36.17 -8.50
C PRO A 25 -0.78 35.03 -9.08
N ALA A 26 0.34 34.71 -8.43
CA ALA A 26 1.06 33.47 -8.69
C ALA A 26 0.13 32.29 -8.37
N LEU A 27 -0.40 31.65 -9.41
CA LEU A 27 -1.09 30.38 -9.29
C LEU A 27 -0.07 29.35 -8.77
N VAL A 28 -0.11 29.10 -7.47
CA VAL A 28 0.54 27.93 -6.87
C VAL A 28 -0.25 26.72 -7.37
N THR A 29 0.15 26.17 -8.51
CA THR A 29 -0.30 24.83 -8.89
C THR A 29 0.24 23.88 -7.84
N PRO A 30 -0.60 23.14 -7.08
CA PRO A 30 -0.08 22.02 -6.33
C PRO A 30 0.59 21.11 -7.35
N ALA A 31 1.89 20.85 -7.16
CA ALA A 31 2.54 19.78 -7.89
C ALA A 31 1.67 18.53 -7.65
N LEU A 32 1.12 17.96 -8.72
CA LEU A 32 0.46 16.66 -8.68
C LEU A 32 1.55 15.63 -8.36
N GLY A 33 1.97 15.57 -7.10
CA GLY A 33 2.65 14.41 -6.58
C GLY A 33 1.68 13.26 -6.67
N ASP A 34 2.13 12.13 -7.19
CA ASP A 34 1.37 10.89 -7.05
C ASP A 34 1.10 10.71 -5.54
N ASP A 35 -0.16 10.89 -5.14
CA ASP A 35 -0.55 10.84 -3.72
C ASP A 35 -0.17 9.47 -3.16
N CYS A 36 0.88 9.40 -2.33
CA CYS A 36 1.27 8.16 -1.66
C CYS A 36 0.07 7.63 -0.86
N PRO A 37 -0.40 6.39 -1.12
CA PRO A 37 -1.49 5.83 -0.34
C PRO A 37 -1.16 5.85 1.14
N THR A 38 -2.11 6.31 1.96
CA THR A 38 -2.03 6.37 3.42
C THR A 38 -2.92 5.28 4.01
N ALA A 39 -2.89 5.09 5.33
CA ALA A 39 -3.81 4.16 6.01
C ALA A 39 -5.30 4.42 5.70
N GLN A 40 -5.67 5.67 5.40
CA GLN A 40 -7.04 6.02 5.05
C GLN A 40 -7.34 5.79 3.57
N THR A 41 -6.45 6.19 2.66
CA THR A 41 -6.70 6.06 1.22
C THR A 41 -6.47 4.64 0.70
N ALA A 42 -5.60 3.86 1.35
CA ALA A 42 -5.35 2.45 1.02
C ALA A 42 -6.59 1.57 1.16
N LYS A 43 -7.61 1.99 1.95
CA LYS A 43 -8.91 1.33 2.05
C LYS A 43 -9.68 1.32 0.72
N LEU A 44 -9.38 2.25 -0.18
CA LEU A 44 -9.93 2.29 -1.54
C LEU A 44 -9.13 1.43 -2.53
N GLY A 45 -8.02 0.85 -2.08
CA GLY A 45 -7.09 0.09 -2.88
C GLY A 45 -5.93 0.92 -3.42
N PHE A 46 -4.91 0.23 -3.88
CA PHE A 46 -3.71 0.79 -4.46
C PHE A 46 -3.06 -0.20 -5.42
N VAL A 47 -2.14 0.29 -6.25
CA VAL A 47 -1.39 -0.50 -7.21
C VAL A 47 0.08 -0.46 -6.83
N LEU A 48 0.71 -1.64 -6.79
CA LEU A 48 2.15 -1.80 -6.67
C LEU A 48 2.74 -2.29 -7.99
N GLU A 49 3.91 -1.79 -8.38
CA GLU A 49 4.57 -2.21 -9.62
C GLU A 49 6.01 -2.65 -9.37
N ARG A 50 6.47 -3.64 -10.13
CA ARG A 50 7.86 -4.14 -10.13
C ARG A 50 8.17 -4.79 -11.46
N GLN A 51 9.18 -4.30 -12.19
CA GLN A 51 9.73 -4.96 -13.38
C GLN A 51 8.64 -5.42 -14.38
N GLY A 52 7.65 -4.56 -14.67
CA GLY A 52 6.53 -4.87 -15.56
C GLY A 52 5.43 -5.75 -14.96
N THR A 53 5.58 -6.25 -13.73
CA THR A 53 4.50 -6.86 -12.96
C THR A 53 3.72 -5.77 -12.23
N ARG A 54 2.40 -5.86 -12.27
CA ARG A 54 1.47 -4.97 -11.56
C ARG A 54 0.65 -5.80 -10.57
N ALA A 55 0.57 -5.38 -9.33
CA ALA A 55 -0.32 -5.94 -8.33
C ALA A 55 -1.38 -4.89 -7.98
N GLU A 56 -2.65 -5.20 -8.20
CA GLU A 56 -3.77 -4.37 -7.74
C GLU A 56 -4.28 -4.91 -6.41
N ILE A 57 -4.14 -4.10 -5.36
CA ILE A 57 -4.52 -4.45 -3.99
C ILE A 57 -5.88 -3.83 -3.73
N ARG A 58 -6.89 -4.67 -3.47
CA ARG A 58 -8.24 -4.27 -3.11
C ARG A 58 -8.63 -4.86 -1.75
N PRO A 59 -8.66 -4.05 -0.68
CA PRO A 59 -9.22 -4.49 0.59
C PRO A 59 -10.68 -4.93 0.41
N ALA A 60 -11.07 -5.99 1.11
CA ALA A 60 -12.40 -6.57 1.12
C ALA A 60 -12.93 -6.69 2.56
N ALA A 61 -14.15 -7.20 2.71
CA ALA A 61 -14.75 -7.43 4.02
C ALA A 61 -13.94 -8.44 4.85
N ASN A 62 -14.17 -8.43 6.17
CA ASN A 62 -13.62 -9.42 7.12
C ASN A 62 -12.09 -9.54 7.09
N HIS A 63 -11.40 -8.42 6.89
CA HIS A 63 -9.94 -8.34 6.83
C HIS A 63 -9.30 -9.14 5.68
N VAL A 64 -10.06 -9.47 4.64
CA VAL A 64 -9.52 -10.07 3.43
C VAL A 64 -9.00 -8.97 2.50
N VAL A 65 -7.93 -9.26 1.78
CA VAL A 65 -7.37 -8.41 0.74
C VAL A 65 -7.28 -9.22 -0.54
N HIS A 66 -7.98 -8.78 -1.59
CA HIS A 66 -7.89 -9.38 -2.92
C HIS A 66 -6.78 -8.69 -3.70
N VAL A 67 -5.87 -9.50 -4.22
CA VAL A 67 -4.75 -9.04 -5.03
C VAL A 67 -4.85 -9.65 -6.41
N VAL A 68 -4.87 -8.78 -7.42
CA VAL A 68 -4.77 -9.18 -8.83
C VAL A 68 -3.36 -8.88 -9.30
N ASN A 69 -2.56 -9.92 -9.53
CA ASN A 69 -1.26 -9.81 -10.16
C ASN A 69 -1.40 -9.95 -11.68
N LEU A 70 -0.80 -9.02 -12.41
CA LEU A 70 -0.68 -8.98 -13.85
C LEU A 70 0.80 -9.06 -14.18
N TYR A 71 1.24 -10.16 -14.77
CA TYR A 71 2.63 -10.40 -15.13
C TYR A 71 2.94 -9.97 -16.57
N PRO A 72 4.22 -9.69 -16.90
CA PRO A 72 4.65 -9.58 -18.28
C PRO A 72 4.17 -10.79 -19.10
N GLY A 73 3.61 -10.54 -20.30
CA GLY A 73 2.99 -11.58 -21.12
C GLY A 73 1.49 -11.79 -20.88
N GLY A 74 0.86 -11.01 -19.99
CA GLY A 74 -0.60 -10.97 -19.83
C GLY A 74 -1.17 -12.03 -18.89
N LYS A 75 -0.33 -12.87 -18.27
CA LYS A 75 -0.79 -13.84 -17.26
C LYS A 75 -1.34 -13.11 -16.05
N LYS A 76 -2.56 -13.48 -15.65
CA LYS A 76 -3.25 -12.98 -14.46
C LYS A 76 -3.21 -14.02 -13.34
N GLN A 77 -3.08 -13.54 -12.10
CA GLN A 77 -3.19 -14.36 -10.90
C GLN A 77 -3.95 -13.62 -9.82
N ASP A 78 -4.95 -14.29 -9.25
CA ASP A 78 -5.76 -13.81 -8.15
C ASP A 78 -5.28 -14.45 -6.84
N VAL A 79 -5.06 -13.63 -5.82
CA VAL A 79 -4.67 -14.09 -4.49
C VAL A 79 -5.56 -13.43 -3.46
N LEU A 80 -6.15 -14.22 -2.55
CA LEU A 80 -6.83 -13.71 -1.37
C LEU A 80 -5.88 -13.81 -0.19
N TYR A 81 -5.66 -12.70 0.49
CA TYR A 81 -4.85 -12.64 1.71
C TYR A 81 -5.72 -12.33 2.91
N TYR A 82 -5.43 -12.95 4.06
CA TYR A 82 -5.85 -12.44 5.34
C TYR A 82 -4.90 -11.31 5.77
N ARG A 83 -5.44 -10.10 5.94
CA ARG A 83 -4.74 -8.87 6.33
C ARG A 83 -3.51 -8.59 5.46
N GLY A 84 -3.57 -8.91 4.16
CA GLY A 84 -2.48 -8.70 3.22
C GLY A 84 -1.17 -9.43 3.54
N PHE A 85 -1.22 -10.44 4.42
CA PHE A 85 -0.05 -11.13 4.94
C PHE A 85 -0.11 -12.63 4.65
N PHE A 86 -1.12 -13.33 5.17
CA PHE A 86 -1.24 -14.78 5.00
C PHE A 86 -2.09 -15.09 3.74
N PRO A 87 -1.54 -15.76 2.71
CA PRO A 87 -2.32 -16.12 1.54
C PRO A 87 -3.33 -17.23 1.90
N LEU A 88 -4.62 -16.94 1.77
CA LEU A 88 -5.72 -17.89 1.94
C LEU A 88 -5.92 -18.72 0.68
N SER A 89 -5.80 -18.11 -0.50
CA SER A 89 -5.93 -18.80 -1.77
C SER A 89 -5.15 -18.10 -2.86
N ARG A 90 -4.75 -18.89 -3.86
CA ARG A 90 -4.04 -18.45 -5.06
C ARG A 90 -4.62 -19.20 -6.26
N PHE A 91 -5.05 -18.44 -7.24
CA PHE A 91 -5.65 -18.95 -8.46
C PHE A 91 -4.99 -18.30 -9.67
N ASP A 92 -4.57 -19.12 -10.62
CA ASP A 92 -4.27 -18.68 -11.97
C ASP A 92 -4.89 -19.68 -12.97
N ASP A 93 -4.58 -19.47 -14.25
CA ASP A 93 -5.03 -20.31 -15.36
C ASP A 93 -4.52 -21.76 -15.29
N THR A 94 -3.49 -22.03 -14.49
CA THR A 94 -2.77 -23.31 -14.43
C THR A 94 -2.84 -23.99 -13.06
N ALA A 95 -3.03 -23.24 -11.98
CA ALA A 95 -2.90 -23.72 -10.62
C ALA A 95 -3.93 -23.07 -9.69
N ARG A 96 -4.52 -23.92 -8.83
CA ARG A 96 -5.49 -23.51 -7.82
C ARG A 96 -5.06 -24.11 -6.49
N SER A 97 -4.69 -23.25 -5.55
CA SER A 97 -4.29 -23.68 -4.20
C SER A 97 -4.99 -22.86 -3.14
N ILE A 98 -5.39 -23.51 -2.05
CA ILE A 98 -6.04 -22.90 -0.90
C ILE A 98 -5.24 -23.32 0.34
N ASN A 99 -4.93 -22.36 1.21
CA ASN A 99 -4.38 -22.64 2.53
C ASN A 99 -5.54 -22.62 3.53
N ILE A 100 -5.81 -23.75 4.17
CA ILE A 100 -6.89 -23.94 5.13
C ILE A 100 -6.31 -23.84 6.54
N PRO A 101 -6.53 -22.73 7.27
CA PRO A 101 -6.12 -22.62 8.67
C PRO A 101 -6.80 -23.70 9.51
N VAL A 102 -6.02 -24.44 10.28
CA VAL A 102 -6.50 -25.42 11.27
C VAL A 102 -6.56 -24.78 12.66
N SER A 103 -5.66 -23.84 12.92
CA SER A 103 -5.71 -22.96 14.09
C SER A 103 -6.35 -21.61 13.75
N ASP A 104 -6.77 -20.86 14.76
CA ASP A 104 -7.43 -19.56 14.59
C ASP A 104 -6.47 -18.51 14.00
N ILE A 105 -6.65 -18.17 12.73
CA ILE A 105 -5.86 -17.18 12.01
C ILE A 105 -5.91 -15.78 12.60
N ARG A 106 -6.95 -15.45 13.38
CA ARG A 106 -7.09 -14.13 13.99
C ARG A 106 -6.00 -13.86 15.01
N THR A 107 -5.45 -14.92 15.62
CA THR A 107 -4.37 -14.84 16.62
C THR A 107 -3.06 -14.29 16.06
N LEU A 108 -2.88 -14.28 14.73
CA LEU A 108 -1.69 -13.71 14.10
C LEU A 108 -1.59 -12.18 14.27
N PHE A 109 -2.70 -11.50 14.53
CA PHE A 109 -2.77 -10.04 14.57
C PHE A 109 -3.31 -9.51 15.91
N PRO A 110 -2.90 -8.30 16.33
CA PRO A 110 -1.95 -7.40 15.67
C PRO A 110 -0.50 -7.94 15.69
N LEU A 111 0.27 -7.57 14.67
CA LEU A 111 1.71 -7.83 14.61
C LEU A 111 2.43 -6.75 15.42
N GLU A 112 2.69 -7.02 16.70
CA GLU A 112 3.39 -6.09 17.58
C GLU A 112 4.91 -6.32 17.56
N PRO A 113 5.74 -5.29 17.80
CA PRO A 113 7.18 -5.46 17.93
C PRO A 113 7.53 -6.57 18.94
N LYS A 114 8.49 -7.44 18.58
CA LYS A 114 8.93 -8.61 19.37
C LYS A 114 7.87 -9.70 19.57
N ALA A 115 6.66 -9.55 19.01
CA ALA A 115 5.64 -10.58 19.09
C ALA A 115 6.10 -11.86 18.37
N ARG A 116 5.75 -12.99 18.97
CA ARG A 116 5.84 -14.32 18.36
C ARG A 116 4.44 -14.89 18.24
N ARG A 117 4.11 -15.41 17.07
CA ARG A 117 2.81 -16.02 16.74
C ARG A 117 3.03 -17.29 15.96
N ALA A 118 2.06 -18.18 15.96
CA ALA A 118 2.09 -19.37 15.14
C ALA A 118 0.71 -19.61 14.51
N LEU A 119 0.71 -20.17 13.30
CA LEU A 119 -0.49 -20.64 12.62
C LEU A 119 -0.22 -22.04 12.07
N THR A 120 -1.06 -22.99 12.44
CA THR A 120 -1.14 -24.30 11.79
C THR A 120 -2.17 -24.26 10.67
N TYR A 121 -1.79 -24.72 9.48
CA TYR A 121 -2.67 -24.80 8.31
C TYR A 121 -2.32 -26.02 7.44
N THR A 122 -3.17 -26.35 6.49
CA THR A 122 -2.84 -27.29 5.39
C THR A 122 -3.03 -26.60 4.04
N ALA A 123 -2.16 -26.90 3.08
CA ALA A 123 -2.34 -26.49 1.69
C ALA A 123 -3.17 -27.55 0.94
N ALA A 124 -4.18 -27.10 0.20
CA ALA A 124 -5.08 -27.95 -0.57
C ALA A 124 -5.14 -27.50 -2.04
N GLN A 125 -5.31 -28.48 -2.92
CA GLN A 125 -5.70 -28.35 -4.33
C GLN A 125 -7.06 -29.07 -4.50
N PRO A 126 -7.77 -28.88 -5.62
CA PRO A 126 -9.13 -29.45 -5.79
C PRO A 126 -9.26 -30.95 -5.51
N ASP A 127 -8.21 -31.73 -5.73
CA ASP A 127 -8.17 -33.19 -5.62
C ASP A 127 -7.25 -33.70 -4.51
N LYS A 128 -6.59 -32.81 -3.76
CA LYS A 128 -5.55 -33.19 -2.80
C LYS A 128 -5.45 -32.24 -1.62
N VAL A 129 -5.39 -32.80 -0.41
CA VAL A 129 -5.04 -32.08 0.81
C VAL A 129 -3.62 -32.46 1.22
N GLY A 130 -2.80 -31.46 1.52
CA GLY A 130 -1.42 -31.63 1.96
C GLY A 130 -1.30 -31.93 3.45
N SER A 131 -0.08 -32.22 3.88
CA SER A 131 0.25 -32.35 5.30
C SER A 131 0.11 -31.03 6.06
N LEU A 132 0.05 -31.10 7.39
CA LEU A 132 0.06 -29.93 8.25
C LEU A 132 1.38 -29.15 8.11
N ILE A 133 1.25 -27.82 8.11
CA ILE A 133 2.35 -26.86 8.09
C ILE A 133 2.17 -25.94 9.29
N SER A 134 3.23 -25.75 10.06
CA SER A 134 3.30 -24.71 11.10
C SER A 134 4.05 -23.49 10.54
N LEU A 135 3.38 -22.35 10.53
CA LEU A 135 3.97 -21.04 10.23
C LEU A 135 4.28 -20.33 11.55
N GLU A 136 5.55 -20.19 11.87
CA GLU A 136 6.02 -19.40 13.00
C GLU A 136 6.40 -17.98 12.55
N LEU A 137 5.83 -16.98 13.20
CA LEU A 137 6.08 -15.56 12.96
C LEU A 137 6.87 -14.96 14.11
N THR A 138 7.87 -14.15 13.81
CA THR A 138 8.55 -13.30 14.80
C THR A 138 8.73 -11.89 14.24
N VAL A 139 8.17 -10.89 14.90
CA VAL A 139 8.41 -9.48 14.57
C VAL A 139 9.75 -9.08 15.19
N THR A 140 10.76 -8.88 14.35
CA THR A 140 12.16 -8.67 14.78
C THR A 140 12.53 -7.20 14.92
N GLY A 141 11.76 -6.29 14.32
CA GLY A 141 11.98 -4.86 14.37
C GLY A 141 11.09 -4.12 13.38
N GLU A 142 11.45 -2.88 13.10
CA GLU A 142 10.79 -1.99 12.16
C GLU A 142 11.83 -1.15 11.40
N GLU A 143 11.49 -0.69 10.20
CA GLU A 143 12.33 0.18 9.40
C GLU A 143 11.50 1.12 8.51
N GLN A 144 12.13 2.19 8.02
CA GLN A 144 11.59 3.01 6.95
C GLN A 144 11.89 2.35 5.60
N PHE A 145 10.84 2.12 4.81
CA PHE A 145 10.93 1.46 3.52
C PHE A 145 10.53 2.41 2.39
N GLN A 146 11.50 2.72 1.54
CA GLN A 146 11.33 3.61 0.40
C GLN A 146 10.84 2.84 -0.84
N MET A 147 9.80 3.37 -1.48
CA MET A 147 9.22 2.87 -2.73
C MET A 147 8.86 4.07 -3.63
N GLY A 148 9.71 4.33 -4.62
CA GLY A 148 9.63 5.55 -5.43
C GLY A 148 9.80 6.79 -4.54
N SER A 149 8.88 7.75 -4.68
CA SER A 149 8.80 8.95 -3.83
C SER A 149 8.19 8.69 -2.45
N CYS A 150 7.57 7.53 -2.23
CA CYS A 150 6.86 7.21 -0.99
C CYS A 150 7.76 6.50 0.01
N SER A 151 7.55 6.78 1.32
CA SER A 151 8.20 6.08 2.43
C SER A 151 7.16 5.55 3.40
N TYR A 152 7.38 4.33 3.89
CA TYR A 152 6.47 3.66 4.82
C TYR A 152 7.23 3.07 6.00
N ASN A 153 6.69 3.19 7.21
CA ASN A 153 7.10 2.33 8.31
C ASN A 153 6.66 0.89 8.02
N VAL A 154 7.59 -0.05 8.08
CA VAL A 154 7.32 -1.48 7.90
C VAL A 154 7.84 -2.28 9.08
N LEU A 155 7.08 -3.30 9.47
CA LEU A 155 7.50 -4.32 10.41
C LEU A 155 8.34 -5.37 9.69
N ILE A 156 9.43 -5.79 10.33
CA ILE A 156 10.32 -6.85 9.85
C ILE A 156 9.86 -8.17 10.46
N VAL A 157 9.09 -8.96 9.71
CA VAL A 157 8.45 -10.19 10.18
C VAL A 157 9.18 -11.41 9.62
N ARG A 158 9.88 -12.14 10.47
CA ARG A 158 10.52 -13.42 10.11
C ARG A 158 9.48 -14.53 10.11
N ASN A 159 9.36 -15.23 8.99
CA ASN A 159 8.46 -16.35 8.77
C ASN A 159 9.27 -17.65 8.67
N ARG A 160 8.99 -18.62 9.53
CA ARG A 160 9.54 -19.98 9.45
C ARG A 160 8.42 -20.97 9.18
N PHE A 161 8.62 -21.84 8.20
CA PHE A 161 7.66 -22.88 7.83
C PHE A 161 8.24 -24.22 8.29
N LEU A 162 7.47 -24.93 9.10
CA LEU A 162 7.83 -26.23 9.64
C LEU A 162 6.86 -27.29 9.12
N ASN A 163 7.39 -28.47 8.83
CA ASN A 163 6.57 -29.65 8.52
C ASN A 163 5.99 -30.29 9.80
N ALA A 164 5.25 -31.39 9.65
CA ALA A 164 4.62 -32.10 10.77
C ALA A 164 5.63 -32.63 11.80
N GLU A 165 6.87 -32.90 11.40
CA GLU A 165 7.95 -33.35 12.29
C GLU A 165 8.68 -32.18 12.99
N GLY A 166 8.25 -30.93 12.77
CA GLY A 166 8.89 -29.74 13.35
C GLY A 166 10.19 -29.32 12.66
N LYS A 167 10.51 -29.88 11.49
CA LYS A 167 11.67 -29.48 10.71
C LYS A 167 11.35 -28.23 9.89
N VAL A 168 12.23 -27.23 9.93
CA VAL A 168 12.14 -26.05 9.06
C VAL A 168 12.33 -26.48 7.60
N THR A 169 11.34 -26.18 6.77
CA THR A 169 11.36 -26.46 5.33
C THR A 169 11.60 -25.21 4.49
N SER A 170 11.28 -24.04 5.02
CA SER A 170 11.49 -22.75 4.37
C SER A 170 11.51 -21.62 5.39
N GLU A 171 12.20 -20.54 5.03
CA GLU A 171 12.25 -19.31 5.82
C GLU A 171 12.33 -18.10 4.89
N HIS A 172 11.65 -17.02 5.25
CA HIS A 172 11.82 -15.70 4.64
C HIS A 172 11.40 -14.58 5.59
N THR A 173 11.74 -13.34 5.26
CA THR A 173 11.33 -12.17 6.02
C THR A 173 10.41 -11.29 5.19
N ASP A 174 9.26 -10.93 5.75
CA ASP A 174 8.31 -9.98 5.16
C ASP A 174 8.52 -8.58 5.72
N LEU A 175 8.48 -7.59 4.84
CA LEU A 175 8.39 -6.18 5.20
C LEU A 175 6.93 -5.76 5.10
N TYR A 176 6.22 -5.83 6.22
CA TYR A 176 4.79 -5.61 6.30
C TYR A 176 4.50 -4.16 6.69
N SER A 177 3.74 -3.41 5.88
CA SER A 177 3.27 -2.07 6.23
C SER A 177 1.94 -2.17 6.98
N PRO A 178 1.86 -1.74 8.26
CA PRO A 178 0.60 -1.68 8.98
C PRO A 178 -0.40 -0.70 8.33
N ASP A 179 0.10 0.44 7.85
CA ASP A 179 -0.73 1.47 7.21
C ASP A 179 -1.40 0.94 5.93
N LEU A 180 -0.65 0.25 5.08
CA LEU A 180 -1.19 -0.33 3.85
C LEU A 180 -1.86 -1.70 4.08
N SER A 181 -1.69 -2.27 5.27
CA SER A 181 -2.11 -3.65 5.60
C SER A 181 -1.66 -4.67 4.55
N PHE A 182 -0.39 -4.58 4.12
CA PHE A 182 0.16 -5.40 3.05
C PHE A 182 1.69 -5.56 3.12
N VAL A 183 2.22 -6.67 2.60
CA VAL A 183 3.66 -6.93 2.49
C VAL A 183 4.25 -6.23 1.26
N LEU A 184 5.21 -5.32 1.46
CA LEU A 184 5.83 -4.49 0.42
C LEU A 184 7.13 -5.07 -0.14
N ALA A 185 7.77 -5.94 0.62
CA ALA A 185 8.94 -6.67 0.15
C ALA A 185 9.11 -7.98 0.90
N LYS A 186 9.82 -8.90 0.26
CA LYS A 186 10.28 -10.15 0.87
C LYS A 186 11.81 -10.20 0.81
N ARG A 187 12.44 -10.61 1.90
CA ARG A 187 13.87 -10.87 1.97
C ARG A 187 14.12 -12.35 2.12
N TYR A 188 15.02 -12.88 1.31
CA TYR A 188 15.42 -14.29 1.32
C TYR A 188 16.90 -14.37 1.67
N ASP A 189 17.23 -15.20 2.66
CA ASP A 189 18.60 -15.58 2.92
C ASP A 189 19.04 -16.59 1.84
N GLU A 190 20.12 -16.26 1.14
CA GLU A 190 20.68 -17.12 0.09
C GLU A 190 21.90 -17.92 0.59
N GLY A 191 22.16 -17.89 1.90
CA GLY A 191 23.32 -18.51 2.51
C GLY A 191 24.57 -17.63 2.41
N GLY A 192 25.56 -17.93 3.26
CA GLY A 192 26.83 -17.20 3.28
C GLY A 192 26.72 -15.72 3.66
N GLY A 193 25.64 -15.32 4.33
CA GLY A 193 25.38 -13.94 4.72
C GLY A 193 24.81 -13.06 3.61
N ARG A 194 24.52 -13.61 2.42
CA ARG A 194 23.90 -12.86 1.33
C ARG A 194 22.39 -12.88 1.44
N GLN A 195 21.77 -11.72 1.26
CA GLN A 195 20.32 -11.57 1.28
C GLN A 195 19.82 -10.95 -0.03
N THR A 196 18.76 -11.53 -0.59
CA THR A 196 18.06 -10.95 -1.73
C THR A 196 16.74 -10.34 -1.30
N THR A 197 16.54 -9.08 -1.66
CA THR A 197 15.28 -8.37 -1.41
C THR A 197 14.47 -8.27 -2.69
N VAL A 198 13.32 -8.93 -2.69
CA VAL A 198 12.28 -8.79 -3.71
C VAL A 198 11.33 -7.69 -3.25
N LYS A 199 11.36 -6.54 -3.91
CA LYS A 199 10.55 -5.38 -3.55
C LYS A 199 9.76 -4.79 -4.72
N TYR A 200 8.62 -4.18 -4.40
CA TYR A 200 7.95 -3.25 -5.30
C TYR A 200 8.75 -1.95 -5.45
N GLN A 201 8.60 -1.30 -6.60
CA GLN A 201 9.38 -0.14 -7.02
C GLN A 201 8.58 1.15 -6.96
N SER A 202 7.27 1.08 -7.19
CA SER A 202 6.35 2.23 -7.12
C SER A 202 5.00 1.81 -6.55
N ILE A 203 4.28 2.81 -6.05
CA ILE A 203 2.92 2.70 -5.55
C ILE A 203 2.08 3.87 -6.06
N LYS A 204 0.81 3.63 -6.35
CA LYS A 204 -0.17 4.68 -6.66
C LYS A 204 -1.57 4.30 -6.13
N PRO A 205 -2.44 5.27 -5.83
CA PRO A 205 -3.82 4.99 -5.44
C PRO A 205 -4.57 4.26 -6.55
N LEU A 206 -5.47 3.34 -6.16
CA LEU A 206 -6.46 2.79 -7.08
C LEU A 206 -7.63 3.78 -7.10
N GLY A 207 -7.82 4.46 -8.23
CA GLY A 207 -8.88 5.47 -8.35
C GLY A 207 -10.27 4.91 -8.02
N ARG A 208 -11.18 5.77 -7.52
CA ARG A 208 -12.51 5.41 -6.99
C ARG A 208 -13.42 4.59 -7.93
N ASN A 209 -13.11 4.52 -9.22
CA ASN A 209 -13.95 3.91 -10.26
C ASN A 209 -13.42 2.55 -10.76
N SER A 210 -12.56 1.86 -10.01
CA SER A 210 -12.03 0.56 -10.45
C SER A 210 -12.93 -0.57 -9.94
N PRO A 211 -13.80 -1.18 -10.79
CA PRO A 211 -14.61 -2.32 -10.35
C PRO A 211 -13.73 -3.52 -9.96
N LEU A 212 -14.34 -4.41 -9.17
CA LEU A 212 -13.85 -5.77 -8.85
C LEU A 212 -13.99 -6.68 -10.07
#